data_AF-A0A956WVI4-F1
#
_entry.id   AF-A0A956WVI4-F1
#
_cell.length_a   1.000
_cell.length_b   1.000
_cell.length_c   1.000
_cell.angle_alpha   90.00
_cell.angle_beta   90.00
_cell.angle_gamma   90.00
#
_symmetry.space_group_name_H-M   'P 1'
#
loop_
_entity.id
_entity.type
_entity.pdbx_description
1 polymer ?
#
loop_
_entity_poly.entity_id
_entity_poly.type
_entity_poly.pdbx_seq_one_letter_code
_entity_poly.pdbx_strand_id
1 'polypeptide(L)'
;DAPLTLTLVASSLVDLRQMLAMARSELLAGADLVLNPQGIYFAEEPLGLAGKVAFLYPGQGSQYPNMLADLVMQFPWLGEPFEHANRLAAGQLPRPLSEYVYPAPAHDAKMAKKQRAQLTDTRVAQSALGAAGLAVSRFLAEVGLQPDFVAGHSYGELVALCRAGVFDQDALQKISLARGRFMAEATGPDSGTMAAVIANQATVEEIVRELSDVTIANLNSPRQTVISGTTAAIERAVELFVQRGIQAKRIPVACAFHSPLVEPAQNRLAQLLETVEFNPPQTSVYSNTLGGPYPDDPAEIRAVLSQQLARPVRFTEEIKNLYAAGARIFVEAGPRSVLTGLVHQILGNLPHLAVSVDSGGRGLLDVQRALAQIIAIGTDIDLRVLFKGRDVREINLNAPYTDPARAAYGPTTWLVNGGRARRWLDVERGQPEPVVQPLDVSLAGARLAGPPATPNPAPPPKQPTLAPAPGMPVGQLPAAPTRTATNMPSVAAPPVVHGNATVQVMVQTQQLMARFLQMQASVMSSYLDNAPEAPAPAPPDVPVAQPAANLRHAEPLHAEPVVVLKRQPRPHINQPAAAPSPILRFTLTATDAPVIDATAGLAPGRAVLIAADAYGV
;
A
#
# COMPACT_ATOMS: atom_id res chain seq x y z
N ASP A 1 -6.71 35.31 -6.67
CA ASP A 1 -5.67 34.91 -5.71
C ASP A 1 -6.20 33.84 -4.79
N ALA A 2 -6.10 32.58 -5.22
CA ALA A 2 -6.37 31.46 -4.31
C ALA A 2 -5.17 31.30 -3.34
N PRO A 3 -5.40 30.89 -2.09
CA PRO A 3 -4.31 30.68 -1.15
C PRO A 3 -3.43 29.52 -1.61
N LEU A 4 -2.11 29.71 -1.56
CA LEU A 4 -1.13 28.66 -1.72
C LEU A 4 -1.18 27.70 -0.53
N THR A 5 -1.16 26.39 -0.81
CA THR A 5 -1.33 25.35 0.22
C THR A 5 -0.15 24.39 0.23
N LEU A 6 0.55 24.32 1.36
CA LEU A 6 1.56 23.30 1.65
C LEU A 6 0.94 22.29 2.62
N THR A 7 1.02 21.00 2.29
CA THR A 7 0.62 19.92 3.20
C THR A 7 1.81 19.04 3.56
N LEU A 8 1.79 18.56 4.81
CA LEU A 8 2.85 17.75 5.39
C LEU A 8 2.20 16.59 6.15
N VAL A 9 2.62 15.36 5.87
CA VAL A 9 2.19 14.16 6.60
C VAL A 9 3.40 13.60 7.35
N ALA A 10 3.48 13.92 8.64
CA ALA A 10 4.59 13.53 9.50
C ALA A 10 4.16 12.53 10.57
N SER A 11 5.07 11.62 10.91
CA SER A 11 4.87 10.59 11.93
C SER A 11 5.31 11.02 13.35
N SER A 12 6.05 12.12 13.45
CA SER A 12 6.53 12.68 14.71
C SER A 12 6.89 14.16 14.57
N LEU A 13 7.13 14.86 15.69
CA LEU A 13 7.59 16.26 15.66
C LEU A 13 9.01 16.40 15.08
N VAL A 14 9.87 15.39 15.26
CA VAL A 14 11.23 15.39 14.68
C VAL A 14 11.16 15.29 13.16
N ASP A 15 10.32 14.36 12.67
CA ASP A 15 10.01 14.16 11.26
C ASP A 15 9.44 15.45 10.64
N LEU A 16 8.42 16.04 11.29
CA LEU A 16 7.81 17.30 10.86
C LEU A 16 8.84 18.42 10.72
N ARG A 17 9.76 18.57 11.67
CA ARG A 17 10.82 19.59 11.61
C ARG A 17 11.76 19.39 10.42
N GLN A 18 12.11 18.14 10.11
CA GLN A 18 12.95 17.81 8.95
C GLN A 18 12.20 18.10 7.65
N MET A 19 10.94 17.69 7.56
CA MET A 19 10.08 17.94 6.39
C MET A 19 9.87 19.44 6.15
N LEU A 20 9.67 20.25 7.20
CA LEU A 20 9.57 21.71 7.08
C LEU A 20 10.86 22.33 6.53
N ALA A 21 12.03 21.85 6.95
CA ALA A 21 13.30 22.32 6.42
C ALA A 21 13.47 21.97 4.94
N MET A 22 13.08 20.75 4.55
CA MET A 22 13.09 20.31 3.14
C MET A 22 12.12 21.14 2.29
N ALA A 23 10.86 21.27 2.73
CA ALA A 23 9.84 22.05 2.05
C ALA A 23 10.28 23.50 1.85
N ARG A 24 10.86 24.12 2.90
CA ARG A 24 11.41 25.47 2.80
C ARG A 24 12.51 25.56 1.75
N SER A 25 13.41 24.58 1.69
CA SER A 25 14.50 24.55 0.71
C SER A 25 13.97 24.45 -0.72
N GLU A 26 12.99 23.57 -0.97
CA GLU A 26 12.40 23.37 -2.30
C GLU A 26 11.61 24.62 -2.75
N LEU A 27 10.82 25.22 -1.86
CA LEU A 27 10.06 26.43 -2.17
C LEU A 27 10.96 27.64 -2.44
N LEU A 28 12.04 27.82 -1.66
CA LEU A 28 13.01 28.89 -1.90
C LEU A 28 13.80 28.68 -3.20
N ALA A 29 13.88 27.44 -3.71
CA ALA A 29 14.46 27.14 -5.01
C ALA A 29 13.49 27.44 -6.19
N GLY A 30 12.26 27.86 -5.91
CA GLY A 30 11.23 28.16 -6.91
C GLY A 30 10.55 26.92 -7.46
N ALA A 31 10.19 25.96 -6.59
CA ALA A 31 9.43 24.78 -7.00
C ALA A 31 7.93 25.10 -7.14
N ASP A 32 7.42 25.03 -8.37
CA ASP A 32 6.01 25.28 -8.69
C ASP A 32 5.10 24.08 -8.32
N LEU A 33 5.69 22.87 -8.20
CA LEU A 33 5.02 21.64 -7.80
C LEU A 33 5.97 20.78 -6.96
N VAL A 34 5.51 20.35 -5.79
CA VAL A 34 6.19 19.39 -4.92
C VAL A 34 5.27 18.19 -4.73
N LEU A 35 5.71 17.01 -5.16
CA LEU A 35 5.06 15.73 -4.92
C LEU A 35 6.06 14.76 -4.30
N ASN A 36 6.39 14.99 -3.02
CA ASN A 36 7.44 14.26 -2.35
C ASN A 36 6.87 13.00 -1.67
N PRO A 37 7.37 11.78 -1.98
CA PRO A 37 6.90 10.53 -1.37
C PRO A 37 7.01 10.48 0.16
N GLN A 38 7.84 11.34 0.76
CA GLN A 38 8.01 11.48 2.20
C GLN A 38 6.80 12.16 2.85
N GLY A 39 5.89 12.75 2.07
CA GLY A 39 4.65 13.37 2.56
C GLY A 39 4.65 14.89 2.49
N ILE A 40 5.43 15.50 1.60
CA ILE A 40 5.48 16.95 1.38
C ILE A 40 4.79 17.26 0.05
N TYR A 41 3.73 18.07 0.07
CA TYR A 41 2.98 18.38 -1.14
C TYR A 41 2.66 19.87 -1.24
N PHE A 42 2.87 20.42 -2.43
CA PHE A 42 2.61 21.82 -2.75
C PHE A 42 2.32 21.98 -4.24
N ALA A 43 1.42 22.88 -4.61
CA ALA A 43 1.22 23.31 -5.98
C ALA A 43 0.99 24.83 -6.03
N GLU A 44 1.75 25.53 -6.86
CA GLU A 44 1.56 26.96 -7.13
C GLU A 44 0.30 27.19 -7.98
N GLU A 45 0.07 26.31 -8.96
CA GLU A 45 -1.15 26.25 -9.78
C GLU A 45 -2.01 25.04 -9.37
N PRO A 46 -2.87 25.17 -8.34
CA PRO A 46 -3.68 24.07 -7.81
C PRO A 46 -4.74 23.61 -8.83
N LEU A 47 -4.52 22.42 -9.39
CA LEU A 47 -5.42 21.80 -10.38
C LEU A 47 -6.86 21.61 -9.87
N GLY A 48 -7.06 21.47 -8.56
CA GLY A 48 -8.35 21.22 -7.93
C GLY A 48 -9.28 22.42 -7.84
N LEU A 49 -8.80 23.64 -8.14
CA LEU A 49 -9.69 24.82 -8.21
C LEU A 49 -10.62 24.81 -9.43
N ALA A 50 -10.21 24.15 -10.51
CA ALA A 50 -10.97 24.07 -11.76
C ALA A 50 -11.16 22.62 -12.27
N GLY A 51 -10.41 21.67 -11.71
CA GLY A 51 -10.41 20.28 -12.09
C GLY A 51 -11.49 19.48 -11.39
N LYS A 52 -12.20 18.65 -12.16
CA LYS A 52 -13.21 17.74 -11.63
C LYS A 52 -12.60 16.50 -11.00
N VAL A 53 -13.33 15.91 -10.06
CA VAL A 53 -12.94 14.70 -9.31
C VAL A 53 -13.60 13.46 -9.90
N ALA A 54 -12.80 12.44 -10.19
CA ALA A 54 -13.25 11.13 -10.62
C ALA A 54 -12.91 10.08 -9.55
N PHE A 55 -13.91 9.35 -9.06
CA PHE A 55 -13.67 8.17 -8.23
C PHE A 55 -13.55 6.93 -9.12
N LEU A 56 -12.48 6.15 -8.89
CA LEU A 56 -12.16 4.94 -9.64
C LEU A 56 -12.21 3.73 -8.72
N TYR A 57 -13.07 2.76 -9.02
CA TYR A 57 -13.22 1.54 -8.22
C TYR A 57 -12.40 0.38 -8.81
N PRO A 58 -11.47 -0.22 -8.05
CA PRO A 58 -10.64 -1.29 -8.56
C PRO A 58 -11.44 -2.59 -8.77
N GLY A 59 -10.99 -3.38 -9.74
CA GLY A 59 -11.55 -4.69 -10.06
C GLY A 59 -11.02 -5.83 -9.20
N GLN A 60 -11.44 -7.05 -9.53
CA GLN A 60 -10.92 -8.27 -8.91
C GLN A 60 -9.41 -8.40 -9.14
N GLY A 61 -8.68 -8.80 -8.09
CA GLY A 61 -7.22 -8.83 -8.05
C GLY A 61 -6.61 -7.71 -7.21
N SER A 62 -7.42 -6.75 -6.74
CA SER A 62 -7.01 -5.68 -5.82
C SER A 62 -7.14 -6.07 -4.34
N GLN A 63 -7.99 -7.05 -4.02
CA GLN A 63 -8.24 -7.51 -2.65
C GLN A 63 -7.00 -8.15 -2.01
N TYR A 64 -6.89 -8.00 -0.70
CA TYR A 64 -5.92 -8.69 0.14
C TYR A 64 -6.43 -8.82 1.59
N PRO A 65 -5.99 -9.84 2.34
CA PRO A 65 -6.37 -9.97 3.75
C PRO A 65 -5.99 -8.72 4.55
N ASN A 66 -6.90 -8.25 5.39
CA ASN A 66 -6.82 -7.03 6.18
C ASN A 66 -6.79 -5.72 5.37
N MET A 67 -7.29 -5.73 4.13
CA MET A 67 -7.51 -4.49 3.39
C MET A 67 -8.40 -3.52 4.16
N LEU A 68 -8.04 -2.22 4.15
CA LEU A 68 -8.74 -1.15 4.87
C LEU A 68 -8.90 -1.36 6.39
N ALA A 69 -8.22 -2.34 7.02
CA ALA A 69 -8.43 -2.66 8.44
C ALA A 69 -8.19 -1.46 9.35
N ASP A 70 -7.11 -0.72 9.15
CA ASP A 70 -6.78 0.48 9.94
C ASP A 70 -7.85 1.56 9.82
N LEU A 71 -8.42 1.72 8.61
CA LEU A 71 -9.48 2.69 8.36
C LEU A 71 -10.78 2.29 9.09
N VAL A 72 -11.17 1.01 9.02
CA VAL A 72 -12.37 0.50 9.70
C VAL A 72 -12.22 0.50 11.22
N MET A 73 -11.03 0.17 11.73
CA MET A 73 -10.72 0.25 13.17
C MET A 73 -10.76 1.71 13.66
N GLN A 74 -10.25 2.64 12.85
CA GLN A 74 -10.23 4.05 13.22
C GLN A 74 -11.62 4.70 13.14
N PHE A 75 -12.46 4.26 12.21
CA PHE A 75 -13.79 4.80 11.98
C PHE A 75 -14.82 3.65 11.97
N PRO A 76 -15.31 3.22 13.16
CA PRO A 76 -16.15 2.02 13.27
C PRO A 76 -17.42 2.00 12.40
N TRP A 77 -17.96 3.18 12.06
CA TRP A 77 -19.11 3.31 11.15
C TRP A 77 -18.81 2.87 9.71
N LEU A 78 -17.53 2.72 9.34
CA LEU A 78 -17.09 2.09 8.09
C LEU A 78 -17.17 0.56 8.12
N GLY A 79 -17.48 -0.05 9.26
CA GLY A 79 -17.82 -1.46 9.34
C GLY A 79 -19.19 -1.79 8.74
N GLU A 80 -20.10 -0.81 8.62
CA GLU A 80 -21.48 -1.05 8.17
C GLU A 80 -21.56 -1.73 6.79
N PRO A 81 -20.80 -1.34 5.75
CA PRO A 81 -20.87 -2.01 4.45
C PRO A 81 -20.47 -3.49 4.50
N PHE A 82 -19.52 -3.85 5.38
CA PHE A 82 -19.10 -5.23 5.60
C PHE A 82 -20.17 -6.01 6.37
N GLU A 83 -20.78 -5.42 7.40
CA GLU A 83 -21.88 -6.06 8.13
C GLU A 83 -23.14 -6.22 7.28
N HIS A 84 -23.40 -5.28 6.40
CA HIS A 84 -24.47 -5.39 5.42
C HIS A 84 -24.23 -6.54 4.45
N ALA A 85 -23.01 -6.63 3.91
CA ALA A 85 -22.64 -7.72 3.03
C ALA A 85 -22.66 -9.08 3.75
N ASN A 86 -22.29 -9.15 5.04
CA ASN A 86 -22.46 -10.34 5.88
C ASN A 86 -23.90 -10.85 5.90
N ARG A 87 -24.87 -9.94 6.13
CA ARG A 87 -26.30 -10.30 6.20
C ARG A 87 -26.78 -10.90 4.88
N LEU A 88 -26.39 -10.32 3.75
CA LEU A 88 -26.83 -10.79 2.42
C LEU A 88 -26.08 -12.06 1.96
N ALA A 89 -24.85 -12.26 2.42
CA ALA A 89 -24.08 -13.47 2.16
C ALA A 89 -24.45 -14.65 3.08
N ALA A 90 -25.25 -14.43 4.12
CA ALA A 90 -25.67 -15.45 5.06
C ALA A 90 -26.36 -16.63 4.33
N GLY A 91 -25.91 -17.84 4.60
CA GLY A 91 -26.40 -19.06 3.93
C GLY A 91 -25.87 -19.28 2.50
N GLN A 92 -25.24 -18.27 1.89
CA GLN A 92 -24.56 -18.39 0.59
C GLN A 92 -23.05 -18.67 0.74
N LEU A 93 -22.44 -18.19 1.83
CA LEU A 93 -21.06 -18.45 2.18
C LEU A 93 -20.96 -19.30 3.47
N PRO A 94 -19.91 -20.15 3.61
CA PRO A 94 -19.70 -20.98 4.80
C PRO A 94 -19.51 -20.21 6.12
N ARG A 95 -19.13 -18.93 6.06
CA ARG A 95 -18.91 -18.03 7.20
C ARG A 95 -19.16 -16.58 6.77
N PRO A 96 -19.27 -15.62 7.70
CA PRO A 96 -19.43 -14.21 7.37
C PRO A 96 -18.37 -13.71 6.37
N LEU A 97 -18.79 -12.85 5.44
CA LEU A 97 -17.90 -12.26 4.43
C LEU A 97 -16.71 -11.53 5.08
N SER A 98 -16.96 -10.79 6.16
CA SER A 98 -15.94 -10.06 6.89
C SER A 98 -14.83 -10.96 7.44
N GLU A 99 -15.08 -12.24 7.74
CA GLU A 99 -14.03 -13.18 8.18
C GLU A 99 -13.09 -13.63 7.05
N TYR A 100 -13.46 -13.42 5.79
CA TYR A 100 -12.55 -13.59 4.66
C TYR A 100 -11.66 -12.36 4.46
N VAL A 101 -12.21 -11.17 4.75
CA VAL A 101 -11.48 -9.89 4.65
C VAL A 101 -10.54 -9.72 5.84
N TYR A 102 -11.03 -9.97 7.05
CA TYR A 102 -10.34 -9.84 8.33
C TYR A 102 -10.19 -11.22 9.02
N PRO A 103 -9.43 -12.16 8.44
CA PRO A 103 -9.25 -13.47 9.04
C PRO A 103 -8.40 -13.37 10.31
N ALA A 104 -8.48 -14.40 11.17
CA ALA A 104 -7.55 -14.56 12.28
C ALA A 104 -6.08 -14.46 11.81
N PRO A 105 -5.17 -13.86 12.59
CA PRO A 105 -3.77 -13.69 12.20
C PRO A 105 -3.14 -15.01 11.71
N ALA A 106 -2.46 -14.96 10.56
CA ALA A 106 -1.74 -16.12 10.06
C ALA A 106 -0.44 -16.31 10.86
N HIS A 107 -0.23 -17.51 11.39
CA HIS A 107 0.98 -17.86 12.14
C HIS A 107 2.08 -18.49 11.26
N ASP A 108 1.78 -18.81 10.00
CA ASP A 108 2.74 -19.31 9.02
C ASP A 108 2.37 -18.91 7.58
N ALA A 109 3.31 -19.12 6.65
CA ALA A 109 3.14 -18.78 5.25
C ALA A 109 2.04 -19.61 4.53
N LYS A 110 1.79 -20.84 4.98
CA LYS A 110 0.78 -21.73 4.40
C LYS A 110 -0.63 -21.23 4.72
N MET A 111 -0.86 -20.82 5.96
CA MET A 111 -2.08 -20.18 6.43
C MET A 111 -2.32 -18.85 5.73
N ALA A 112 -1.28 -18.00 5.60
CA ALA A 112 -1.38 -16.74 4.88
C ALA A 112 -1.75 -16.95 3.39
N LYS A 113 -1.14 -17.96 2.74
CA LYS A 113 -1.49 -18.34 1.36
C LYS A 113 -2.93 -18.85 1.26
N LYS A 114 -3.39 -19.66 2.21
CA LYS A 114 -4.76 -20.18 2.26
C LYS A 114 -5.78 -19.05 2.42
N GLN A 115 -5.56 -18.12 3.35
CA GLN A 115 -6.44 -16.97 3.56
C GLN A 115 -6.56 -16.10 2.31
N ARG A 116 -5.42 -15.82 1.66
CA ARG A 116 -5.39 -15.08 0.40
C ARG A 116 -6.16 -15.81 -0.71
N ALA A 117 -5.97 -17.12 -0.83
CA ALA A 117 -6.70 -17.93 -1.82
C ALA A 117 -8.21 -17.92 -1.54
N GLN A 118 -8.63 -18.04 -0.28
CA GLN A 118 -10.04 -17.98 0.11
C GLN A 118 -10.68 -16.62 -0.21
N LEU A 119 -9.97 -15.51 0.04
CA LEU A 119 -10.46 -14.17 -0.31
C LEU A 119 -10.44 -13.92 -1.83
N THR A 120 -9.55 -14.57 -2.57
CA THR A 120 -9.43 -14.43 -4.04
C THR A 120 -10.41 -15.33 -4.81
N ASP A 121 -11.06 -16.26 -4.13
CA ASP A 121 -12.18 -17.01 -4.70
C ASP A 121 -13.23 -16.03 -5.23
N THR A 122 -13.62 -16.18 -6.49
CA THR A 122 -14.50 -15.24 -7.18
C THR A 122 -15.89 -15.16 -6.53
N ARG A 123 -16.31 -16.21 -5.81
CA ARG A 123 -17.55 -16.24 -5.01
C ARG A 123 -17.51 -15.30 -3.80
N VAL A 124 -16.31 -14.96 -3.33
CA VAL A 124 -16.05 -14.13 -2.14
C VAL A 124 -15.55 -12.74 -2.54
N ALA A 125 -14.57 -12.70 -3.46
CA ALA A 125 -13.80 -11.49 -3.80
C ALA A 125 -14.69 -10.32 -4.24
N GLN A 126 -15.70 -10.58 -5.07
CA GLN A 126 -16.55 -9.53 -5.63
C GLN A 126 -17.33 -8.82 -4.53
N SER A 127 -18.12 -9.55 -3.74
CA SER A 127 -18.88 -8.96 -2.62
C SER A 127 -17.97 -8.24 -1.61
N ALA A 128 -16.79 -8.80 -1.32
CA ALA A 128 -15.79 -8.16 -0.44
C ALA A 128 -15.27 -6.83 -0.99
N LEU A 129 -14.99 -6.77 -2.29
CA LEU A 129 -14.58 -5.54 -2.97
C LEU A 129 -15.70 -4.50 -3.03
N GLY A 130 -16.94 -4.93 -3.22
CA GLY A 130 -18.11 -4.05 -3.17
C GLY A 130 -18.27 -3.38 -1.81
N ALA A 131 -18.15 -4.16 -0.73
CA ALA A 131 -18.18 -3.62 0.63
C ALA A 131 -17.02 -2.62 0.89
N ALA A 132 -15.81 -2.98 0.45
CA ALA A 132 -14.64 -2.11 0.57
C ALA A 132 -14.80 -0.79 -0.19
N GLY A 133 -15.25 -0.83 -1.44
CA GLY A 133 -15.46 0.37 -2.26
C GLY A 133 -16.56 1.28 -1.71
N LEU A 134 -17.65 0.72 -1.16
CA LEU A 134 -18.68 1.50 -0.47
C LEU A 134 -18.16 2.13 0.84
N ALA A 135 -17.36 1.40 1.62
CA ALA A 135 -16.73 1.94 2.82
C ALA A 135 -15.84 3.14 2.49
N VAL A 136 -14.96 3.02 1.49
CA VAL A 136 -14.11 4.14 1.05
C VAL A 136 -14.95 5.30 0.51
N SER A 137 -15.99 5.02 -0.27
CA SER A 137 -16.88 6.07 -0.81
C SER A 137 -17.55 6.88 0.30
N ARG A 138 -18.00 6.18 1.35
CA ARG A 138 -18.60 6.81 2.52
C ARG A 138 -17.57 7.64 3.29
N PHE A 139 -16.34 7.14 3.44
CA PHE A 139 -15.25 7.90 4.04
C PHE A 139 -14.95 9.19 3.29
N LEU A 140 -14.79 9.11 1.96
CA LEU A 140 -14.54 10.28 1.12
C LEU A 140 -15.68 11.30 1.20
N ALA A 141 -16.93 10.84 1.21
CA ALA A 141 -18.09 11.72 1.38
C ALA A 141 -18.11 12.43 2.75
N GLU A 142 -17.77 11.73 3.83
CA GLU A 142 -17.73 12.30 5.19
C GLU A 142 -16.64 13.37 5.34
N VAL A 143 -15.49 13.20 4.69
CA VAL A 143 -14.45 14.24 4.63
C VAL A 143 -14.77 15.35 3.61
N GLY A 144 -15.98 15.36 3.05
CA GLY A 144 -16.47 16.40 2.14
C GLY A 144 -16.11 16.23 0.67
N LEU A 145 -15.43 15.15 0.28
CA LEU A 145 -15.05 14.90 -1.10
C LEU A 145 -16.17 14.18 -1.88
N GLN A 146 -16.74 14.86 -2.86
CA GLN A 146 -17.74 14.30 -3.78
C GLN A 146 -17.15 14.12 -5.18
N PRO A 147 -17.50 13.03 -5.88
CA PRO A 147 -17.09 12.85 -7.27
C PRO A 147 -17.98 13.64 -8.23
N ASP A 148 -17.38 14.23 -9.27
CA ASP A 148 -18.10 14.68 -10.47
C ASP A 148 -18.35 13.49 -11.43
N PHE A 149 -17.47 12.50 -11.38
CA PHE A 149 -17.52 11.30 -12.21
C PHE A 149 -17.20 10.06 -11.41
N VAL A 150 -17.77 8.93 -11.79
CA VAL A 150 -17.39 7.62 -11.26
C VAL A 150 -17.12 6.63 -12.37
N ALA A 151 -16.13 5.77 -12.17
CA ALA A 151 -15.81 4.68 -13.07
C ALA A 151 -15.23 3.52 -12.27
N GLY A 152 -15.13 2.33 -12.86
CA GLY A 152 -14.49 1.22 -12.19
C GLY A 152 -13.97 0.20 -13.16
N HIS A 153 -12.99 -0.60 -12.74
CA HIS A 153 -12.37 -1.59 -13.61
C HIS A 153 -13.05 -2.95 -13.46
N SER A 154 -13.64 -3.45 -14.53
CA SER A 154 -14.38 -4.71 -14.56
C SER A 154 -15.43 -4.76 -13.43
N TYR A 155 -15.21 -5.57 -12.39
CA TYR A 155 -16.12 -5.62 -11.24
C TYR A 155 -16.36 -4.25 -10.60
N GLY A 156 -15.36 -3.36 -10.57
CA GLY A 156 -15.48 -2.04 -9.98
C GLY A 156 -16.59 -1.17 -10.60
N GLU A 157 -16.98 -1.44 -11.85
CA GLU A 157 -18.07 -0.74 -12.54
C GLU A 157 -19.42 -0.91 -11.80
N LEU A 158 -19.65 -2.06 -11.15
CA LEU A 158 -20.84 -2.26 -10.31
C LEU A 158 -20.84 -1.34 -9.09
N VAL A 159 -19.67 -1.13 -8.47
CA VAL A 159 -19.52 -0.22 -7.34
C VAL A 159 -19.72 1.23 -7.79
N ALA A 160 -19.20 1.59 -8.97
CA ALA A 160 -19.42 2.90 -9.57
C ALA A 160 -20.91 3.19 -9.82
N LEU A 161 -21.64 2.25 -10.43
CA LEU A 161 -23.09 2.37 -10.65
C LEU A 161 -23.86 2.48 -9.34
N CYS A 162 -23.51 1.69 -8.33
CA CYS A 162 -24.10 1.81 -6.99
C CYS A 162 -23.82 3.18 -6.37
N ARG A 163 -22.57 3.67 -6.45
CA ARG A 163 -22.20 4.99 -5.93
C ARG A 163 -22.97 6.13 -6.61
N ALA A 164 -23.25 5.99 -7.90
CA ALA A 164 -24.06 6.93 -8.67
C ALA A 164 -25.57 6.80 -8.41
N GLY A 165 -26.01 5.88 -7.55
CA GLY A 165 -27.42 5.70 -7.22
C GLY A 165 -28.23 4.96 -8.28
N VAL A 166 -27.59 4.29 -9.25
CA VAL A 166 -28.30 3.49 -10.27
C VAL A 166 -29.03 2.32 -9.61
N PHE A 167 -28.41 1.70 -8.62
CA PHE A 167 -29.06 0.72 -7.75
C PHE A 167 -28.45 0.80 -6.35
N ASP A 168 -29.16 0.28 -5.35
CA ASP A 168 -28.76 0.39 -3.95
C ASP A 168 -27.68 -0.63 -3.54
N GLN A 169 -27.24 -0.52 -2.28
CA GLN A 169 -26.24 -1.40 -1.69
C GLN A 169 -26.72 -2.86 -1.57
N ASP A 170 -28.02 -3.06 -1.35
CA ASP A 170 -28.67 -4.37 -1.33
C ASP A 170 -28.52 -5.07 -2.69
N ALA A 171 -28.85 -4.36 -3.76
CA ALA A 171 -28.72 -4.80 -5.14
C ALA A 171 -27.25 -5.05 -5.50
N LEU A 172 -26.33 -4.15 -5.15
CA LEU A 172 -24.89 -4.35 -5.37
C LEU A 172 -24.42 -5.69 -4.80
N GLN A 173 -24.76 -6.00 -3.55
CA GLN A 173 -24.31 -7.22 -2.89
C GLN A 173 -24.98 -8.47 -3.49
N LYS A 174 -26.28 -8.42 -3.78
CA LYS A 174 -27.00 -9.51 -4.47
C LYS A 174 -26.40 -9.80 -5.84
N ILE A 175 -26.14 -8.78 -6.64
CA ILE A 175 -25.49 -8.88 -7.95
C ILE A 175 -24.07 -9.43 -7.80
N SER A 176 -23.29 -8.94 -6.83
CA SER A 176 -21.90 -9.36 -6.62
C SER A 176 -21.76 -10.83 -6.24
N LEU A 177 -22.60 -11.30 -5.29
CA LEU A 177 -22.64 -12.70 -4.88
C LEU A 177 -23.09 -13.60 -6.03
N ALA A 178 -24.15 -13.21 -6.75
CA ALA A 178 -24.66 -13.97 -7.87
C ALA A 178 -23.67 -14.03 -9.04
N ARG A 179 -23.07 -12.90 -9.43
CA ARG A 179 -22.05 -12.83 -10.49
C ARG A 179 -20.85 -13.70 -10.15
N GLY A 180 -20.34 -13.60 -8.92
CA GLY A 180 -19.25 -14.45 -8.44
C GLY A 180 -19.58 -15.94 -8.51
N ARG A 181 -20.79 -16.33 -8.09
CA ARG A 181 -21.30 -17.71 -8.17
C ARG A 181 -21.48 -18.18 -9.61
N PHE A 182 -22.16 -17.39 -10.45
CA PHE A 182 -22.42 -17.76 -11.85
C PHE A 182 -21.13 -17.94 -12.63
N MET A 183 -20.12 -17.10 -12.39
CA MET A 183 -18.78 -17.25 -12.98
C MET A 183 -18.06 -18.52 -12.50
N ALA A 184 -18.20 -18.87 -11.21
CA ALA A 184 -17.63 -20.10 -10.66
C ALA A 184 -18.37 -21.37 -11.11
N GLU A 185 -19.66 -21.27 -11.45
CA GLU A 185 -20.48 -22.39 -11.95
C GLU A 185 -20.42 -22.56 -13.47
N ALA A 186 -20.12 -21.50 -14.22
CA ALA A 186 -20.02 -21.52 -15.68
C ALA A 186 -18.75 -22.23 -16.21
N THR A 187 -18.00 -22.90 -15.34
CA THR A 187 -16.81 -23.67 -15.68
C THR A 187 -17.22 -24.95 -16.40
N GLY A 188 -17.05 -24.99 -17.73
CA GLY A 188 -17.00 -26.24 -18.49
C GLY A 188 -15.72 -27.03 -18.17
N PRO A 189 -15.36 -28.05 -18.97
CA PRO A 189 -14.11 -28.81 -18.80
C PRO A 189 -12.86 -27.91 -18.80
N ASP A 190 -12.90 -26.80 -19.53
CA ASP A 190 -11.91 -25.72 -19.50
C ASP A 190 -12.62 -24.41 -19.18
N SER A 191 -12.20 -23.77 -18.09
CA SER A 191 -12.70 -22.43 -17.70
C SER A 191 -11.94 -21.31 -18.43
N GLY A 192 -10.92 -21.66 -19.20
CA GLY A 192 -10.01 -20.73 -19.84
C GLY A 192 -9.10 -20.02 -18.85
N THR A 193 -8.22 -19.17 -19.38
CA THR A 193 -7.27 -18.38 -18.59
C THR A 193 -7.04 -17.03 -19.26
N MET A 194 -6.16 -16.22 -18.67
CA MET A 194 -5.83 -14.89 -19.17
C MET A 194 -4.32 -14.66 -19.14
N ALA A 195 -3.83 -13.78 -20.01
CA ALA A 195 -2.44 -13.34 -20.01
C ALA A 195 -2.34 -11.81 -20.18
N ALA A 196 -1.46 -11.19 -19.40
CA ALA A 196 -1.03 -9.81 -19.63
C ALA A 196 0.03 -9.79 -20.73
N VAL A 197 -0.12 -8.89 -21.68
CA VAL A 197 0.80 -8.64 -22.78
C VAL A 197 1.29 -7.20 -22.70
N ILE A 198 2.61 -7.02 -22.64
CA ILE A 198 3.25 -5.70 -22.55
C ILE A 198 3.42 -5.14 -23.97
N ALA A 199 2.30 -4.78 -24.59
CA ALA A 199 2.24 -4.17 -25.91
C ALA A 199 0.98 -3.30 -26.06
N ASN A 200 1.00 -2.41 -27.05
CA ASN A 200 -0.15 -1.61 -27.43
C ASN A 200 -1.24 -2.46 -28.10
N GLN A 201 -2.45 -1.92 -28.16
CA GLN A 201 -3.61 -2.59 -28.76
C GLN A 201 -3.36 -3.09 -30.18
N ALA A 202 -2.85 -2.24 -31.08
CA ALA A 202 -2.68 -2.56 -32.49
C ALA A 202 -1.75 -3.77 -32.70
N THR A 203 -0.62 -3.81 -31.98
CA THR A 203 0.33 -4.94 -32.00
C THR A 203 -0.32 -6.22 -31.48
N VAL A 204 -1.12 -6.14 -30.41
CA VAL A 204 -1.81 -7.32 -29.86
C VAL A 204 -2.89 -7.82 -30.81
N GLU A 205 -3.68 -6.92 -31.42
CA GLU A 205 -4.70 -7.27 -32.41
C GLU A 205 -4.13 -7.95 -33.65
N GLU A 206 -2.95 -7.54 -34.10
CA GLU A 206 -2.24 -8.17 -35.22
C GLU A 206 -1.93 -9.63 -34.95
N ILE A 207 -1.34 -9.92 -33.78
CA ILE A 207 -0.95 -11.29 -33.40
C ILE A 207 -2.18 -12.14 -33.03
N VAL A 208 -3.17 -11.55 -32.35
CA VAL A 208 -4.40 -12.27 -31.96
C VAL A 208 -5.21 -12.70 -33.18
N ARG A 209 -5.14 -11.96 -34.32
CA ARG A 209 -5.77 -12.37 -35.59
C ARG A 209 -5.20 -13.68 -36.16
N GLU A 210 -3.99 -14.07 -35.77
CA GLU A 210 -3.38 -15.35 -36.17
C GLU A 210 -3.84 -16.53 -35.29
N LEU A 211 -4.59 -16.26 -34.22
CA LEU A 211 -4.96 -17.24 -33.19
C LEU A 211 -6.48 -17.47 -33.17
N SER A 212 -6.88 -18.73 -32.98
CA SER A 212 -8.26 -19.07 -32.64
C SER A 212 -8.48 -19.02 -31.13
N ASP A 213 -9.72 -18.74 -30.70
CA ASP A 213 -10.15 -18.84 -29.30
C ASP A 213 -9.41 -17.91 -28.31
N VAL A 214 -8.89 -16.79 -28.82
CA VAL A 214 -8.26 -15.71 -28.05
C VAL A 214 -9.01 -14.41 -28.33
N THR A 215 -9.35 -13.67 -27.27
CA THR A 215 -10.02 -12.37 -27.32
C THR A 215 -9.22 -11.36 -26.49
N ILE A 216 -9.28 -10.08 -26.87
CA ILE A 216 -8.75 -9.00 -26.04
C ILE A 216 -9.74 -8.72 -24.91
N ALA A 217 -9.33 -8.98 -23.68
CA ALA A 217 -10.13 -8.83 -22.48
C ALA A 217 -10.07 -7.42 -21.90
N ASN A 218 -8.90 -6.80 -21.89
CA ASN A 218 -8.70 -5.49 -21.27
C ASN A 218 -7.68 -4.64 -22.04
N LEU A 219 -8.02 -3.37 -22.25
CA LEU A 219 -7.15 -2.32 -22.76
C LEU A 219 -6.76 -1.40 -21.61
N ASN A 220 -5.83 -1.86 -20.76
CA ASN A 220 -5.56 -1.26 -19.45
C ASN A 220 -4.67 -0.01 -19.52
N SER A 221 -3.71 0.04 -20.45
CA SER A 221 -2.89 1.22 -20.67
C SER A 221 -2.29 1.18 -22.08
N PRO A 222 -1.65 2.26 -22.56
CA PRO A 222 -1.00 2.29 -23.88
C PRO A 222 0.05 1.19 -24.11
N ARG A 223 0.55 0.56 -23.04
CA ARG A 223 1.57 -0.50 -23.08
C ARG A 223 1.14 -1.82 -22.44
N GLN A 224 -0.12 -1.93 -21.99
CA GLN A 224 -0.60 -3.14 -21.32
C GLN A 224 -1.99 -3.51 -21.83
N THR A 225 -2.04 -4.67 -22.46
CA THR A 225 -3.27 -5.33 -22.91
C THR A 225 -3.40 -6.67 -22.19
N VAL A 226 -4.63 -7.14 -21.97
CA VAL A 226 -4.89 -8.48 -21.44
C VAL A 226 -5.67 -9.26 -22.47
N ILE A 227 -5.25 -10.50 -22.72
CA ILE A 227 -5.96 -11.46 -23.58
C ILE A 227 -6.59 -12.55 -22.72
N SER A 228 -7.72 -13.09 -23.19
CA SER A 228 -8.50 -14.15 -22.55
C SER A 228 -8.95 -15.18 -23.59
N GLY A 229 -9.07 -16.44 -23.18
CA GLY A 229 -9.37 -17.53 -24.10
C GLY A 229 -9.26 -18.90 -23.43
N THR A 230 -9.36 -19.96 -24.22
CA THR A 230 -9.13 -21.32 -23.72
C THR A 230 -7.71 -21.44 -23.18
N THR A 231 -7.49 -22.34 -22.21
CA THR A 231 -6.19 -22.47 -21.55
C THR A 231 -5.09 -22.76 -22.56
N ALA A 232 -5.35 -23.71 -23.47
CA ALA A 232 -4.42 -24.08 -24.54
C ALA A 232 -4.21 -22.95 -25.56
N ALA A 233 -5.23 -22.14 -25.89
CA ALA A 233 -5.06 -21.03 -26.81
C ALA A 233 -4.20 -19.91 -26.20
N ILE A 234 -4.37 -19.61 -24.92
CA ILE A 234 -3.57 -18.60 -24.22
C ILE A 234 -2.12 -19.06 -24.03
N GLU A 235 -1.87 -20.34 -23.76
CA GLU A 235 -0.50 -20.88 -23.71
C GLU A 235 0.23 -20.69 -25.05
N ARG A 236 -0.41 -21.08 -26.17
CA ARG A 236 0.12 -20.82 -27.51
C ARG A 236 0.32 -19.33 -27.80
N ALA A 237 -0.62 -18.50 -27.38
CA ALA A 237 -0.53 -17.04 -27.55
C ALA A 237 0.70 -16.47 -26.84
N VAL A 238 0.92 -16.87 -25.58
CA VAL A 238 2.07 -16.43 -24.79
C VAL A 238 3.39 -16.82 -25.46
N GLU A 239 3.49 -18.06 -25.94
CA GLU A 239 4.68 -18.52 -26.70
C GLU A 239 4.90 -17.70 -27.96
N LEU A 240 3.85 -17.43 -28.73
CA LEU A 240 3.94 -16.63 -29.96
C LEU A 240 4.36 -15.19 -29.68
N PHE A 241 3.82 -14.54 -28.64
CA PHE A 241 4.27 -13.21 -28.23
C PHE A 241 5.75 -13.20 -27.85
N VAL A 242 6.20 -14.20 -27.08
CA VAL A 242 7.62 -14.33 -26.67
C VAL A 242 8.52 -14.53 -27.89
N GLN A 243 8.11 -15.35 -28.86
CA GLN A 243 8.85 -15.55 -30.12
C GLN A 243 8.96 -14.25 -30.94
N ARG A 244 7.96 -13.37 -30.84
CA ARG A 244 7.96 -12.04 -31.48
C ARG A 244 8.68 -10.97 -30.64
N GLY A 245 9.35 -11.35 -29.54
CA GLY A 245 10.09 -10.44 -28.66
C GLY A 245 9.21 -9.59 -27.74
N ILE A 246 7.93 -9.96 -27.56
CA ILE A 246 6.97 -9.25 -26.73
C ILE A 246 6.76 -10.00 -25.42
N GLN A 247 6.85 -9.29 -24.29
CA GLN A 247 6.62 -9.91 -22.98
C GLN A 247 5.14 -10.24 -22.81
N ALA A 248 4.85 -11.51 -22.53
CA ALA A 248 3.51 -11.98 -22.18
C ALA A 248 3.59 -12.95 -20.99
N LYS A 249 2.63 -12.85 -20.06
CA LYS A 249 2.58 -13.70 -18.87
C LYS A 249 1.15 -14.02 -18.46
N ARG A 250 0.89 -15.30 -18.15
CA ARG A 250 -0.37 -15.74 -17.57
C ARG A 250 -0.66 -15.07 -16.23
N ILE A 251 -1.92 -14.71 -16.02
CA ILE A 251 -2.41 -14.10 -14.79
C ILE A 251 -3.17 -15.17 -13.98
N PRO A 252 -2.97 -15.27 -12.65
CA PRO A 252 -3.71 -16.23 -11.82
C PRO A 252 -5.17 -15.77 -11.65
N VAL A 253 -6.04 -16.26 -12.52
CA VAL A 253 -7.49 -15.99 -12.53
C VAL A 253 -8.28 -17.29 -12.53
N ALA A 254 -9.54 -17.21 -12.10
CA ALA A 254 -10.43 -18.37 -12.01
C ALA A 254 -10.94 -18.85 -13.38
N CYS A 255 -11.09 -17.93 -14.35
CA CYS A 255 -11.52 -18.24 -15.71
C CYS A 255 -11.12 -17.13 -16.69
N ALA A 256 -11.41 -17.33 -17.97
CA ALA A 256 -11.20 -16.36 -19.04
C ALA A 256 -12.25 -15.23 -19.04
N PHE A 257 -12.11 -14.26 -18.12
CA PHE A 257 -13.01 -13.11 -18.06
C PHE A 257 -13.02 -12.29 -19.35
N HIS A 258 -14.14 -11.61 -19.64
CA HIS A 258 -14.31 -10.74 -20.82
C HIS A 258 -14.04 -11.49 -22.14
N SER A 259 -14.60 -12.71 -22.24
CA SER A 259 -14.51 -13.57 -23.41
C SER A 259 -15.81 -14.32 -23.66
N PRO A 260 -16.00 -14.95 -24.83
CA PRO A 260 -17.16 -15.80 -25.09
C PRO A 260 -17.34 -16.95 -24.07
N LEU A 261 -16.27 -17.40 -23.41
CA LEU A 261 -16.32 -18.48 -22.41
C LEU A 261 -17.18 -18.15 -21.18
N VAL A 262 -17.42 -16.86 -20.91
CA VAL A 262 -18.27 -16.43 -19.78
C VAL A 262 -19.70 -16.06 -20.19
N GLU A 263 -20.09 -16.24 -21.45
CA GLU A 263 -21.46 -15.99 -21.92
C GLU A 263 -22.55 -16.75 -21.13
N PRO A 264 -22.36 -18.03 -20.71
CA PRO A 264 -23.34 -18.70 -19.87
C PRO A 264 -23.58 -18.00 -18.53
N ALA A 265 -22.51 -17.49 -17.90
CA ALA A 265 -22.63 -16.69 -16.68
C ALA A 265 -23.28 -15.33 -16.96
N GLN A 266 -22.95 -14.71 -18.09
CA GLN A 266 -23.54 -13.45 -18.53
C GLN A 266 -25.05 -13.57 -18.71
N ASN A 267 -25.55 -14.62 -19.36
CA ASN A 267 -26.98 -14.81 -19.60
C ASN A 267 -27.77 -14.94 -18.29
N ARG A 268 -27.21 -15.64 -17.30
CA ARG A 268 -27.80 -15.74 -15.95
C ARG A 268 -27.75 -14.42 -15.20
N LEU A 269 -26.66 -13.66 -15.37
CA LEU A 269 -26.55 -12.32 -14.80
C LEU A 269 -27.59 -11.38 -15.41
N ALA A 270 -27.77 -11.39 -16.73
CA ALA A 270 -28.78 -10.58 -17.42
C ALA A 270 -30.19 -10.85 -16.88
N GLN A 271 -30.56 -12.12 -16.68
CA GLN A 271 -31.83 -12.50 -16.07
C GLN A 271 -32.00 -11.97 -14.64
N LEU A 272 -30.95 -12.00 -13.83
CA LEU A 272 -30.98 -11.40 -12.49
C LEU A 272 -31.18 -9.89 -12.56
N LEU A 273 -30.48 -9.20 -13.47
CA LEU A 273 -30.57 -7.75 -13.59
C LEU A 273 -31.98 -7.27 -13.96
N GLU A 274 -32.79 -8.07 -14.65
CA GLU A 274 -34.22 -7.77 -14.91
C GLU A 274 -35.07 -7.69 -13.63
N THR A 275 -34.59 -8.28 -12.52
CA THR A 275 -35.27 -8.25 -11.20
C THR A 275 -34.79 -7.13 -10.30
N VAL A 276 -33.76 -6.38 -10.73
CA VAL A 276 -33.18 -5.27 -9.98
C VAL A 276 -33.80 -3.97 -10.47
N GLU A 277 -34.12 -3.09 -9.53
CA GLU A 277 -34.58 -1.74 -9.84
C GLU A 277 -33.39 -0.86 -10.24
N PHE A 278 -33.47 -0.24 -11.42
CA PHE A 278 -32.47 0.69 -11.93
C PHE A 278 -33.05 2.11 -11.94
N ASN A 279 -32.22 3.07 -11.54
CA ASN A 279 -32.53 4.50 -11.54
C ASN A 279 -31.55 5.26 -12.44
N PRO A 280 -31.94 6.46 -12.92
CA PRO A 280 -31.00 7.35 -13.60
C PRO A 280 -29.81 7.71 -12.68
N PRO A 281 -28.58 7.81 -13.22
CA PRO A 281 -27.40 8.09 -12.43
C PRO A 281 -27.41 9.53 -11.88
N GLN A 282 -27.17 9.68 -10.58
CA GLN A 282 -26.98 10.97 -9.91
C GLN A 282 -25.59 11.58 -10.17
N THR A 283 -24.64 10.74 -10.57
CA THR A 283 -23.27 11.11 -10.94
C THR A 283 -22.91 10.37 -12.22
N SER A 284 -22.31 11.07 -13.19
CA SER A 284 -22.01 10.47 -14.50
C SER A 284 -21.06 9.28 -14.33
N VAL A 285 -21.52 8.12 -14.82
CA VAL A 285 -20.78 6.85 -14.75
C VAL A 285 -20.15 6.57 -16.11
N TYR A 286 -18.86 6.25 -16.15
CA TYR A 286 -18.20 5.83 -17.37
C TYR A 286 -18.19 4.30 -17.47
N SER A 287 -18.45 3.80 -18.68
CA SER A 287 -18.60 2.38 -18.94
C SER A 287 -17.32 1.79 -19.53
N ASN A 288 -16.98 0.60 -19.05
CA ASN A 288 -15.92 -0.23 -19.60
C ASN A 288 -16.22 -0.69 -21.02
N THR A 289 -17.49 -1.00 -21.33
CA THR A 289 -17.91 -1.52 -22.64
C THR A 289 -17.94 -0.41 -23.70
N LEU A 290 -18.48 0.75 -23.33
CA LEU A 290 -18.60 1.89 -24.25
C LEU A 290 -17.30 2.69 -24.37
N GLY A 291 -16.46 2.68 -23.32
CA GLY A 291 -15.31 3.58 -23.18
C GLY A 291 -15.70 5.03 -22.86
N GLY A 292 -16.99 5.35 -22.83
CA GLY A 292 -17.56 6.67 -22.54
C GLY A 292 -18.66 6.59 -21.48
N PRO A 293 -19.43 7.67 -21.26
CA PRO A 293 -20.49 7.67 -20.26
C PRO A 293 -21.58 6.63 -20.58
N TYR A 294 -22.16 6.06 -19.52
CA TYR A 294 -23.44 5.38 -19.61
C TYR A 294 -24.53 6.36 -20.08
N PRO A 295 -25.57 5.88 -20.79
CA PRO A 295 -26.78 6.66 -21.01
C PRO A 295 -27.51 6.94 -19.69
N ASP A 296 -28.42 7.93 -19.70
CA ASP A 296 -29.21 8.28 -18.52
C ASP A 296 -30.43 7.37 -18.32
N ASP A 297 -30.88 6.67 -19.38
CA ASP A 297 -32.04 5.79 -19.33
C ASP A 297 -31.74 4.47 -18.58
N PRO A 298 -32.47 4.15 -17.50
CA PRO A 298 -32.26 2.92 -16.72
C PRO A 298 -32.28 1.62 -17.54
N ALA A 299 -33.13 1.54 -18.57
CA ALA A 299 -33.23 0.33 -19.40
C ALA A 299 -31.99 0.16 -20.29
N GLU A 300 -31.49 1.24 -20.89
CA GLU A 300 -30.23 1.22 -21.64
C GLU A 300 -29.03 0.92 -20.75
N ILE A 301 -28.98 1.46 -19.53
CA ILE A 301 -27.92 1.14 -18.54
C ILE A 301 -27.91 -0.37 -18.25
N ARG A 302 -29.08 -0.94 -17.97
CA ARG A 302 -29.23 -2.38 -17.74
C ARG A 302 -28.77 -3.20 -18.95
N ALA A 303 -29.16 -2.78 -20.16
CA ALA A 303 -28.77 -3.47 -21.39
C ALA A 303 -27.25 -3.49 -21.59
N VAL A 304 -26.56 -2.36 -21.36
CA VAL A 304 -25.10 -2.27 -21.44
C VAL A 304 -24.43 -3.12 -20.35
N LEU A 305 -24.89 -2.99 -19.09
CA LEU A 305 -24.33 -3.74 -17.97
C LEU A 305 -24.51 -5.26 -18.13
N SER A 306 -25.62 -5.70 -18.72
CA SER A 306 -25.89 -7.12 -18.93
C SER A 306 -24.85 -7.81 -19.83
N GLN A 307 -24.18 -7.05 -20.70
CA GLN A 307 -23.16 -7.54 -21.63
C GLN A 307 -21.73 -7.38 -21.08
N GLN A 308 -21.55 -6.65 -19.99
CA GLN A 308 -20.26 -6.22 -19.47
C GLN A 308 -19.30 -7.40 -19.18
N LEU A 309 -19.86 -8.53 -18.74
CA LEU A 309 -19.07 -9.68 -18.32
C LEU A 309 -18.31 -10.36 -19.47
N ALA A 310 -18.89 -10.42 -20.67
CA ALA A 310 -18.25 -11.01 -21.85
C ALA A 310 -17.63 -9.99 -22.81
N ARG A 311 -17.82 -8.68 -22.55
CA ARG A 311 -17.26 -7.61 -23.38
C ARG A 311 -15.91 -7.10 -22.84
N PRO A 312 -15.01 -6.61 -23.72
CA PRO A 312 -13.71 -6.06 -23.29
C PRO A 312 -13.84 -4.84 -22.39
N VAL A 313 -12.88 -4.66 -21.49
CA VAL A 313 -12.73 -3.46 -20.66
C VAL A 313 -11.86 -2.42 -21.37
N ARG A 314 -12.47 -1.33 -21.84
CA ARG A 314 -11.80 -0.23 -22.58
C ARG A 314 -11.26 0.87 -21.65
N PHE A 315 -10.53 0.49 -20.59
CA PHE A 315 -10.09 1.41 -19.52
C PHE A 315 -9.23 2.59 -20.02
N THR A 316 -8.35 2.37 -21.02
CA THR A 316 -7.53 3.45 -21.60
C THR A 316 -8.40 4.56 -22.20
N GLU A 317 -9.48 4.18 -22.88
CA GLU A 317 -10.41 5.12 -23.51
C GLU A 317 -11.30 5.80 -22.46
N GLU A 318 -11.76 5.02 -21.47
CA GLU A 318 -12.52 5.49 -20.32
C GLU A 318 -11.81 6.65 -19.60
N ILE A 319 -10.53 6.47 -19.24
CA ILE A 319 -9.73 7.51 -18.57
C ILE A 319 -9.49 8.73 -19.47
N LYS A 320 -9.25 8.53 -20.77
CA LYS A 320 -9.08 9.64 -21.72
C LYS A 320 -10.36 10.46 -21.85
N ASN A 321 -11.52 9.81 -21.89
CA ASN A 321 -12.81 10.48 -22.00
C ASN A 321 -13.19 11.20 -20.71
N LEU A 322 -12.89 10.62 -19.53
CA LEU A 322 -12.99 11.31 -18.24
C LEU A 322 -12.13 12.59 -18.22
N TYR A 323 -10.87 12.49 -18.68
CA TYR A 323 -9.98 13.63 -18.76
C TYR A 323 -10.50 14.72 -19.71
N ALA A 324 -11.03 14.32 -20.87
CA ALA A 324 -11.65 15.21 -21.84
C ALA A 324 -12.91 15.91 -21.27
N ALA A 325 -13.66 15.24 -20.39
CA ALA A 325 -14.82 15.80 -19.69
C ALA A 325 -14.45 16.73 -18.52
N GLY A 326 -13.16 16.91 -18.24
CA GLY A 326 -12.63 17.86 -17.24
C GLY A 326 -12.10 17.22 -15.96
N ALA A 327 -12.06 15.89 -15.86
CA ALA A 327 -11.44 15.23 -14.71
C ALA A 327 -9.95 15.55 -14.64
N ARG A 328 -9.48 15.99 -13.47
CA ARG A 328 -8.04 16.22 -13.19
C ARG A 328 -7.58 15.50 -11.92
N ILE A 329 -8.51 15.12 -11.06
CA ILE A 329 -8.25 14.43 -9.80
C ILE A 329 -8.86 13.04 -9.90
N PHE A 330 -8.02 12.00 -9.86
CA PHE A 330 -8.45 10.60 -9.93
C PHE A 330 -8.18 9.94 -8.58
N VAL A 331 -9.23 9.53 -7.88
CA VAL A 331 -9.14 8.90 -6.57
C VAL A 331 -9.51 7.42 -6.71
N GLU A 332 -8.53 6.54 -6.55
CA GLU A 332 -8.76 5.10 -6.48
C GLU A 332 -9.41 4.76 -5.13
N ALA A 333 -10.72 4.48 -5.18
CA ALA A 333 -11.59 4.29 -4.04
C ALA A 333 -11.73 2.79 -3.69
N GLY A 334 -10.62 2.18 -3.27
CA GLY A 334 -10.59 0.77 -2.91
C GLY A 334 -9.20 0.29 -2.51
N PRO A 335 -9.00 -1.02 -2.34
CA PRO A 335 -7.71 -1.59 -1.96
C PRO A 335 -6.69 -1.53 -3.10
N ARG A 336 -5.41 -1.39 -2.75
CA ARG A 336 -4.26 -1.22 -3.66
C ARG A 336 -4.32 0.06 -4.51
N SER A 337 -3.25 0.26 -5.29
CA SER A 337 -3.05 1.43 -6.14
C SER A 337 -2.89 1.05 -7.62
N VAL A 338 -3.64 0.03 -8.07
CA VAL A 338 -3.51 -0.50 -9.44
C VAL A 338 -4.00 0.52 -10.46
N LEU A 339 -5.21 1.07 -10.26
CA LEU A 339 -5.81 2.03 -11.17
C LEU A 339 -5.04 3.35 -11.18
N THR A 340 -4.50 3.77 -10.04
CA THR A 340 -3.60 4.93 -9.91
C THR A 340 -2.41 4.79 -10.84
N GLY A 341 -1.77 3.61 -10.83
CA GLY A 341 -0.67 3.29 -11.75
C GLY A 341 -1.09 3.29 -13.23
N LEU A 342 -2.28 2.76 -13.54
CA LEU A 342 -2.82 2.77 -14.91
C LEU A 342 -3.13 4.20 -15.40
N VAL A 343 -3.73 5.04 -14.57
CA VAL A 343 -4.01 6.46 -14.88
C VAL A 343 -2.73 7.19 -15.24
N HIS A 344 -1.66 7.05 -14.46
CA HIS A 344 -0.36 7.64 -14.78
C HIS A 344 0.19 7.14 -16.13
N GLN A 345 0.04 5.85 -16.44
CA GLN A 345 0.47 5.32 -17.73
C GLN A 345 -0.37 5.84 -18.91
N ILE A 346 -1.67 6.06 -18.71
CA ILE A 346 -2.59 6.52 -19.75
C ILE A 346 -2.42 8.02 -20.04
N LEU A 347 -2.37 8.84 -18.99
CA LEU A 347 -2.32 10.30 -19.11
C LEU A 347 -0.89 10.83 -19.29
N GLY A 348 0.13 10.07 -18.86
CA GLY A 348 1.53 10.43 -19.04
C GLY A 348 1.83 11.81 -18.45
N ASN A 349 2.27 12.74 -19.31
CA ASN A 349 2.67 14.08 -18.91
C ASN A 349 1.51 15.10 -18.86
N LEU A 350 0.28 14.68 -19.14
CA LEU A 350 -0.87 15.58 -19.00
C LEU A 350 -1.03 15.98 -17.52
N PRO A 351 -1.35 17.24 -17.18
CA PRO A 351 -1.54 17.64 -15.79
C PRO A 351 -2.72 16.88 -15.15
N HIS A 352 -2.45 16.09 -14.12
CA HIS A 352 -3.43 15.35 -13.33
C HIS A 352 -2.85 14.99 -11.95
N LEU A 353 -3.73 14.74 -10.99
CA LEU A 353 -3.43 14.05 -9.74
C LEU A 353 -4.10 12.68 -9.77
N ALA A 354 -3.36 11.61 -9.46
CA ALA A 354 -3.92 10.30 -9.21
C ALA A 354 -3.46 9.81 -7.83
N VAL A 355 -4.41 9.43 -6.97
CA VAL A 355 -4.13 8.98 -5.59
C VAL A 355 -4.94 7.74 -5.25
N SER A 356 -4.39 6.88 -4.40
CA SER A 356 -5.09 5.74 -3.82
C SER A 356 -5.23 5.94 -2.31
N VAL A 357 -6.39 5.57 -1.77
CA VAL A 357 -6.64 5.61 -0.33
C VAL A 357 -5.96 4.47 0.44
N ASP A 358 -5.55 3.41 -0.26
CA ASP A 358 -4.94 2.22 0.31
C ASP A 358 -3.98 1.59 -0.69
N SER A 359 -2.67 1.74 -0.48
CA SER A 359 -1.66 1.17 -1.39
C SER A 359 -1.31 -0.29 -1.09
N GLY A 360 -1.97 -0.93 -0.11
CA GLY A 360 -1.77 -2.34 0.22
C GLY A 360 -0.78 -2.62 1.35
N GLY A 361 -0.56 -1.67 2.27
CA GLY A 361 0.31 -1.96 3.42
C GLY A 361 0.67 -0.83 4.37
N ARG A 362 0.22 0.42 4.17
CA ARG A 362 0.54 1.55 5.07
C ARG A 362 -0.65 2.07 5.85
N GLY A 363 -1.83 1.48 5.66
CA GLY A 363 -3.01 1.76 6.47
C GLY A 363 -3.42 3.23 6.44
N LEU A 364 -3.60 3.84 7.61
CA LEU A 364 -4.04 5.24 7.72
C LEU A 364 -3.07 6.25 7.09
N LEU A 365 -1.78 5.91 6.98
CA LEU A 365 -0.80 6.78 6.33
C LEU A 365 -1.12 7.01 4.84
N ASP A 366 -1.64 6.00 4.15
CA ASP A 366 -2.05 6.15 2.73
C ASP A 366 -3.23 7.11 2.61
N VAL A 367 -4.21 6.98 3.48
CA VAL A 367 -5.36 7.89 3.56
C VAL A 367 -4.90 9.32 3.81
N GLN A 368 -4.05 9.54 4.81
CA GLN A 368 -3.53 10.88 5.13
C GLN A 368 -2.74 11.48 3.96
N ARG A 369 -1.91 10.69 3.27
CA ARG A 369 -1.17 11.15 2.08
C ARG A 369 -2.08 11.43 0.89
N ALA A 370 -3.13 10.64 0.68
CA ALA A 370 -4.10 10.91 -0.37
C ALA A 370 -4.83 12.24 -0.11
N LEU A 371 -5.32 12.45 1.12
CA LEU A 371 -5.97 13.71 1.50
C LEU A 371 -5.01 14.90 1.43
N ALA A 372 -3.77 14.75 1.90
CA ALA A 372 -2.77 15.82 1.85
C ALA A 372 -2.47 16.25 0.40
N GLN A 373 -2.37 15.31 -0.54
CA GLN A 373 -2.20 15.62 -1.96
C GLN A 373 -3.42 16.35 -2.55
N ILE A 374 -4.63 15.87 -2.23
CA ILE A 374 -5.89 16.49 -2.68
C ILE A 374 -6.02 17.93 -2.14
N ILE A 375 -5.66 18.16 -0.89
CA ILE A 375 -5.67 19.49 -0.27
C ILE A 375 -4.60 20.41 -0.90
N ALA A 376 -3.39 19.90 -1.14
CA ALA A 376 -2.30 20.68 -1.73
C ALA A 376 -2.64 21.20 -3.13
N ILE A 377 -3.49 20.48 -3.88
CA ILE A 377 -3.98 20.93 -5.18
C ILE A 377 -5.27 21.76 -5.09
N GLY A 378 -5.65 22.24 -3.90
CA GLY A 378 -6.72 23.22 -3.72
C GLY A 378 -8.14 22.66 -3.60
N THR A 379 -8.30 21.37 -3.34
CA THR A 379 -9.61 20.79 -3.04
C THR A 379 -9.89 20.83 -1.53
N ASP A 380 -11.05 21.35 -1.15
CA ASP A 380 -11.47 21.44 0.24
C ASP A 380 -11.77 20.05 0.83
N ILE A 381 -11.20 19.77 2.00
CA ILE A 381 -11.40 18.52 2.76
C ILE A 381 -11.67 18.86 4.22
N ASP A 382 -12.71 18.26 4.80
CA ASP A 382 -13.00 18.37 6.22
C ASP A 382 -12.13 17.43 7.05
N LEU A 383 -10.97 17.94 7.46
CA LEU A 383 -10.03 17.19 8.30
C LEU A 383 -10.56 16.90 9.71
N ARG A 384 -11.61 17.57 10.20
CA ARG A 384 -12.16 17.34 11.55
C ARG A 384 -12.70 15.92 11.70
N VAL A 385 -13.16 15.32 10.60
CA VAL A 385 -13.66 13.94 10.55
C VAL A 385 -12.60 12.94 11.02
N LEU A 386 -11.32 13.20 10.71
CA LEU A 386 -10.21 12.34 11.13
C LEU A 386 -10.04 12.28 12.66
N PHE A 387 -10.59 13.27 13.37
CA PHE A 387 -10.47 13.41 14.82
C PHE A 387 -11.79 13.20 15.57
N LYS A 388 -12.85 12.81 14.88
CA LYS A 388 -14.14 12.57 15.51
C LYS A 388 -14.01 11.54 16.64
N GLY A 389 -14.44 11.90 17.84
CA GLY A 389 -14.32 11.04 19.03
C GLY A 389 -12.93 10.98 19.65
N ARG A 390 -12.03 11.90 19.27
CA ARG A 390 -10.72 12.09 19.90
C ARG A 390 -10.69 13.42 20.66
N ASP A 391 -9.87 13.47 21.72
CA ASP A 391 -9.55 14.73 22.37
C ASP A 391 -8.61 15.52 21.47
N VAL A 392 -9.10 16.64 20.94
CA VAL A 392 -8.31 17.57 20.12
C VAL A 392 -8.17 18.87 20.85
N ARG A 393 -6.95 19.42 20.84
CA ARG A 393 -6.67 20.74 21.36
C ARG A 393 -6.24 21.66 20.23
N GLU A 394 -6.81 22.86 20.21
CA GLU A 394 -6.32 23.92 19.34
C GLU A 394 -4.95 24.41 19.86
N ILE A 395 -3.94 24.35 18.99
CA ILE A 395 -2.58 24.79 19.29
C ILE A 395 -2.40 26.20 18.70
N ASN A 396 -2.01 27.15 19.56
CA ASN A 396 -1.55 28.45 19.10
C ASN A 396 -0.12 28.33 18.54
N LEU A 397 0.02 28.36 17.23
CA LEU A 397 1.32 28.27 16.54
C LEU A 397 2.26 29.45 16.81
N ASN A 398 1.73 30.57 17.31
CA ASN A 398 2.53 31.73 17.70
C ASN A 398 3.03 31.65 19.16
N ALA A 399 2.63 30.62 19.90
CA ALA A 399 3.07 30.39 21.27
C ALA A 399 3.94 29.13 21.37
N PRO A 400 4.91 29.07 22.30
CA PRO A 400 5.63 27.83 22.58
C PRO A 400 4.64 26.72 22.96
N TYR A 401 4.65 25.62 22.21
CA TYR A 401 3.85 24.45 22.55
C TYR A 401 4.54 23.68 23.69
N THR A 402 3.88 23.62 24.84
CA THR A 402 4.17 22.64 25.89
C THR A 402 3.03 21.64 25.92
N ASP A 403 3.35 20.37 25.70
CA ASP A 403 2.40 19.26 25.83
C ASP A 403 2.17 19.00 27.33
N PRO A 404 0.98 19.33 27.88
CA PRO A 404 0.70 19.13 29.29
C PRO A 404 0.51 17.64 29.65
N ALA A 405 0.14 16.78 28.69
CA ALA A 405 -0.02 15.34 28.91
C ALA A 405 1.35 14.65 29.03
N ARG A 406 2.36 15.17 28.34
CA ARG A 406 3.75 14.73 28.44
C ARG A 406 4.32 14.77 29.87
N ALA A 407 3.82 15.69 30.70
CA ALA A 407 4.20 15.79 32.10
C ALA A 407 3.50 14.76 33.01
N ALA A 408 2.45 14.09 32.54
CA ALA A 408 1.61 13.18 33.32
C ALA A 408 1.97 11.69 33.16
N TYR A 409 2.70 11.32 32.11
CA TYR A 409 3.03 9.92 31.85
C TYR A 409 4.35 9.51 32.50
N GLY A 410 4.26 8.63 33.50
CA GLY A 410 5.41 8.04 34.16
C GLY A 410 6.13 6.99 33.28
N PRO A 411 7.33 6.55 33.67
CA PRO A 411 8.11 5.53 32.93
C PRO A 411 7.39 4.18 32.77
N THR A 412 6.35 3.94 33.57
CA THR A 412 5.55 2.71 33.59
C THR A 412 4.25 2.81 32.79
N THR A 413 3.96 3.96 32.16
CA THR A 413 2.74 4.15 31.36
C THR A 413 2.77 3.27 30.10
N TRP A 414 1.67 2.55 29.88
CA TRP A 414 1.40 1.81 28.66
C TRP A 414 0.28 2.48 27.87
N LEU A 415 0.52 2.69 26.58
CA LEU A 415 -0.48 3.06 25.60
C LEU A 415 -1.06 1.79 24.98
N VAL A 416 -2.38 1.64 24.99
CA VAL A 416 -3.08 0.46 24.49
C VAL A 416 -4.14 0.88 23.48
N ASN A 417 -4.23 0.18 22.35
CA ASN A 417 -5.32 0.29 21.39
C ASN A 417 -5.86 -1.11 21.02
N GLY A 418 -6.84 -1.15 20.11
CA GLY A 418 -7.53 -2.39 19.72
C GLY A 418 -6.64 -3.49 19.09
N GLY A 419 -5.38 -3.20 18.76
CA GLY A 419 -4.45 -4.18 18.20
C GLY A 419 -3.07 -4.26 18.86
N ARG A 420 -2.71 -3.33 19.76
CA ARG A 420 -1.33 -3.18 20.27
C ARG A 420 -1.28 -2.56 21.67
N ALA A 421 -0.21 -2.90 22.41
CA ALA A 421 0.20 -2.22 23.65
C ALA A 421 1.67 -1.83 23.57
N ARG A 422 2.02 -0.59 23.95
CA ARG A 422 3.39 -0.06 23.89
C ARG A 422 3.69 0.81 25.12
N ARG A 423 4.94 0.81 25.60
CA ARG A 423 5.32 1.73 26.69
C ARG A 423 5.48 3.14 26.14
N TRP A 424 4.97 4.12 26.88
CA TRP A 424 5.12 5.54 26.57
C TRP A 424 6.59 5.92 26.29
N LEU A 425 7.53 5.42 27.10
CA LEU A 425 8.94 5.73 26.98
C LEU A 425 9.58 5.23 25.66
N ASP A 426 9.09 4.11 25.13
CA ASP A 426 9.61 3.55 23.87
C ASP A 426 9.17 4.40 22.67
N VAL A 427 7.96 4.97 22.75
CA VAL A 427 7.41 5.94 21.79
C VAL A 427 8.19 7.24 21.82
N GLU A 428 8.42 7.78 23.03
CA GLU A 428 9.15 9.04 23.19
C GLU A 428 10.59 8.97 22.65
N ARG A 429 11.23 7.80 22.75
CA ARG A 429 12.59 7.58 22.25
C ARG A 429 12.67 7.33 20.75
N GLY A 430 11.54 7.35 20.04
CA GLY A 430 11.49 7.05 18.62
C GLY A 430 12.03 5.66 18.30
N GLN A 431 11.93 4.70 19.23
CA GLN A 431 12.36 3.33 18.96
C GLN A 431 11.42 2.71 17.93
N PRO A 432 11.94 1.92 16.97
CA PRO A 432 11.10 1.24 15.99
C PRO A 432 10.08 0.35 16.68
N GLU A 433 8.94 0.12 16.01
CA GLU A 433 7.87 -0.74 16.51
C GLU A 433 8.44 -2.06 17.03
N PRO A 434 7.96 -2.59 18.18
CA PRO A 434 8.35 -3.93 18.58
C PRO A 434 7.94 -4.88 17.46
N VAL A 435 8.94 -5.54 16.90
CA VAL A 435 8.78 -6.57 15.88
C VAL A 435 7.76 -7.58 16.39
N VAL A 436 6.62 -7.69 15.71
CA VAL A 436 5.57 -8.70 15.95
C VAL A 436 6.07 -10.06 15.45
N GLN A 437 7.27 -10.47 15.86
CA GLN A 437 7.60 -11.88 15.82
C GLN A 437 6.79 -12.53 16.94
N PRO A 438 5.99 -13.57 16.64
CA PRO A 438 5.44 -14.41 17.69
C PRO A 438 6.60 -14.76 18.63
N LEU A 439 6.40 -14.62 19.95
CA LEU A 439 7.32 -15.26 20.88
C LEU A 439 7.41 -16.72 20.45
N ASP A 440 8.62 -17.15 20.09
CA ASP A 440 8.90 -18.56 19.89
C ASP A 440 8.93 -19.21 21.27
N VAL A 441 7.73 -19.40 21.84
CA VAL A 441 7.54 -20.24 23.02
C VAL A 441 7.58 -21.69 22.56
N SER A 442 8.78 -22.11 22.15
CA SER A 442 9.16 -23.51 22.27
C SER A 442 9.17 -23.84 23.76
N LEU A 443 8.03 -24.31 24.26
CA LEU A 443 7.91 -24.99 25.55
C LEU A 443 8.56 -26.38 25.51
N ALA A 444 9.66 -26.55 24.76
CA ALA A 444 10.50 -27.73 24.82
C ALA A 444 11.73 -27.41 25.67
N GLY A 445 11.57 -27.47 27.00
CA GLY A 445 12.73 -27.54 27.89
C GLY A 445 12.59 -26.90 29.27
N ALA A 446 11.59 -26.07 29.53
CA ALA A 446 11.38 -25.50 30.85
C ALA A 446 10.72 -26.53 31.79
N ARG A 447 11.53 -27.44 32.36
CA ARG A 447 11.14 -28.11 33.60
C ARG A 447 10.87 -27.02 34.63
N LEU A 448 9.66 -26.98 35.17
CA LEU A 448 9.37 -26.24 36.39
C LEU A 448 10.41 -26.67 37.43
N ALA A 449 11.33 -25.76 37.77
CA ALA A 449 12.23 -25.98 38.87
C ALA A 449 11.35 -26.16 40.11
N GLY A 450 11.47 -27.33 40.76
CA GLY A 450 10.85 -27.54 42.07
C GLY A 450 11.31 -26.44 43.05
N PRO A 451 10.56 -26.23 44.14
CA PRO A 451 10.89 -25.21 45.13
C PRO A 451 12.36 -25.36 45.58
N PRO A 452 13.11 -24.24 45.69
CA PRO A 452 14.52 -24.29 46.02
C PRO A 452 14.73 -25.00 47.35
N ALA A 453 15.67 -25.96 47.36
CA ALA A 453 16.10 -26.61 48.59
C ALA A 453 16.56 -25.56 49.60
N THR A 454 16.13 -25.73 50.86
CA THR A 454 16.55 -24.92 52.00
C THR A 454 18.07 -24.76 52.02
N PRO A 455 18.63 -23.53 52.17
CA PRO A 455 20.07 -23.35 52.22
C PRO A 455 20.66 -24.09 53.43
N ASN A 456 21.69 -24.90 53.20
CA ASN A 456 22.51 -25.46 54.27
C ASN A 456 23.06 -24.33 55.15
N PRO A 457 23.11 -24.49 56.49
CA PRO A 457 23.62 -23.46 57.37
C PRO A 457 25.08 -23.13 57.06
N ALA A 458 25.38 -21.83 57.07
CA ALA A 458 26.70 -21.28 56.73
C ALA A 458 27.81 -21.84 57.65
N PRO A 459 29.01 -22.12 57.11
CA PRO A 459 30.15 -22.48 57.93
C PRO A 459 30.58 -21.29 58.80
N PRO A 460 31.06 -21.52 60.04
CA PRO A 460 31.44 -20.44 60.94
C PRO A 460 32.65 -19.65 60.41
N PRO A 461 32.75 -18.35 60.77
CA PRO A 461 33.79 -17.46 60.27
C PRO A 461 35.19 -17.86 60.76
N LYS A 462 36.19 -17.77 59.86
CA LYS A 462 37.60 -17.95 60.21
C LYS A 462 38.09 -16.78 61.08
N GLN A 463 38.52 -17.08 62.29
CA GLN A 463 39.19 -16.15 63.21
C GLN A 463 40.60 -15.77 62.71
N PRO A 464 41.10 -14.57 63.02
CA PRO A 464 42.50 -14.20 62.77
C PRO A 464 43.41 -14.82 63.85
N THR A 465 44.40 -15.61 63.44
CA THR A 465 45.38 -16.23 64.36
C THR A 465 46.69 -15.44 64.40
N LEU A 466 47.13 -15.17 65.64
CA LEU A 466 48.44 -14.65 66.03
C LEU A 466 49.59 -15.67 65.79
N ALA A 467 50.82 -15.14 65.87
CA ALA A 467 52.15 -15.69 65.64
C ALA A 467 52.49 -17.08 66.27
N PRO A 468 53.62 -17.72 65.84
CA PRO A 468 53.82 -19.17 65.85
C PRO A 468 54.62 -19.70 67.05
N ALA A 469 54.52 -21.02 67.30
CA ALA A 469 55.52 -21.80 68.05
C ALA A 469 55.40 -23.32 67.71
N PRO A 470 56.46 -24.14 67.92
CA PRO A 470 56.92 -25.14 66.96
C PRO A 470 56.60 -26.61 67.33
N GLY A 471 56.68 -27.52 66.35
CA GLY A 471 56.70 -28.96 66.63
C GLY A 471 56.56 -29.86 65.39
N MET A 472 57.66 -30.51 65.03
CA MET A 472 57.83 -31.61 64.05
C MET A 472 56.96 -32.88 64.35
N PRO A 473 57.02 -33.98 63.57
CA PRO A 473 56.86 -34.15 62.12
C PRO A 473 56.04 -35.43 61.73
N VAL A 474 55.92 -35.67 60.40
CA VAL A 474 55.74 -36.97 59.71
C VAL A 474 54.43 -37.77 59.84
N GLY A 475 53.85 -38.16 58.68
CA GLY A 475 52.99 -39.33 58.56
C GLY A 475 52.22 -39.43 57.22
N GLN A 476 52.57 -40.42 56.39
CA GLN A 476 52.16 -40.63 54.99
C GLN A 476 50.67 -40.90 54.71
N LEU A 477 50.23 -40.48 53.52
CA LEU A 477 49.08 -41.01 52.75
C LEU A 477 49.53 -42.17 51.84
N PRO A 478 48.68 -43.19 51.60
CA PRO A 478 48.77 -44.02 50.39
C PRO A 478 47.87 -43.49 49.27
N ALA A 479 48.33 -43.73 48.04
CA ALA A 479 47.76 -43.29 46.77
C ALA A 479 46.63 -44.18 46.23
N ALA A 480 45.80 -43.63 45.34
CA ALA A 480 44.95 -44.36 44.39
C ALA A 480 44.57 -43.44 43.20
N PRO A 481 44.27 -43.98 42.00
CA PRO A 481 45.05 -43.66 40.81
C PRO A 481 44.36 -42.80 39.75
N THR A 482 45.22 -42.17 38.95
CA THR A 482 44.94 -41.42 37.73
C THR A 482 44.56 -42.34 36.57
N ARG A 483 43.61 -41.91 35.73
CA ARG A 483 43.69 -42.18 34.29
C ARG A 483 43.25 -40.97 33.48
N THR A 484 44.08 -40.72 32.47
CA THR A 484 44.27 -39.54 31.63
C THR A 484 43.27 -39.45 30.48
N ALA A 485 42.84 -38.23 30.14
CA ALA A 485 42.30 -37.90 28.83
C ALA A 485 43.20 -36.84 28.18
N THR A 486 43.63 -37.13 26.96
CA THR A 486 44.56 -36.37 26.12
C THR A 486 43.89 -35.21 25.37
N ASN A 487 44.72 -34.19 25.13
CA ASN A 487 44.48 -32.85 24.59
C ASN A 487 43.82 -32.76 23.20
N MET A 488 43.09 -31.65 23.00
CA MET A 488 43.01 -30.85 21.77
C MET A 488 42.94 -29.34 22.16
N PRO A 489 43.35 -28.40 21.29
CA PRO A 489 44.01 -27.16 21.69
C PRO A 489 43.08 -25.98 21.96
N SER A 490 43.50 -25.16 22.93
CA SER A 490 43.04 -23.79 23.16
C SER A 490 43.57 -22.86 22.07
N VAL A 491 42.69 -22.05 21.46
CA VAL A 491 43.08 -20.84 20.74
C VAL A 491 42.63 -19.65 21.56
N ALA A 492 43.62 -18.86 21.97
CA ALA A 492 43.51 -17.69 22.83
C ALA A 492 42.67 -16.57 22.20
N ALA A 493 41.94 -15.85 23.05
CA ALA A 493 41.29 -14.59 22.71
C ALA A 493 42.34 -13.49 22.43
N PRO A 494 42.16 -12.63 21.43
CA PRO A 494 43.06 -11.50 21.19
C PRO A 494 42.78 -10.34 22.17
N PRO A 495 43.76 -9.46 22.40
CA PRO A 495 43.70 -8.43 23.44
C PRO A 495 42.81 -7.25 23.02
N VAL A 496 42.19 -6.62 24.03
CA VAL A 496 41.44 -5.38 23.88
C VAL A 496 42.42 -4.23 23.61
N VAL A 497 42.34 -3.65 22.41
CA VAL A 497 43.03 -2.40 22.06
C VAL A 497 42.01 -1.27 22.09
N HIS A 498 42.22 -0.29 22.98
CA HIS A 498 41.48 0.97 22.95
C HIS A 498 41.93 1.78 21.72
N GLY A 499 41.05 1.90 20.72
CA GLY A 499 41.28 2.67 19.49
C GLY A 499 39.97 3.24 18.93
N ASN A 500 40.06 4.46 18.37
CA ASN A 500 38.98 5.33 17.89
C ASN A 500 37.72 4.62 17.37
N ALA A 501 36.55 5.10 17.82
CA ALA A 501 35.21 4.61 17.46
C ALA A 501 35.01 4.41 15.94
N THR A 502 35.70 5.19 15.10
CA THR A 502 35.69 5.06 13.64
C THR A 502 36.24 3.72 13.13
N VAL A 503 37.26 3.16 13.78
CA VAL A 503 37.86 1.86 13.40
C VAL A 503 36.93 0.70 13.80
N GLN A 504 36.22 0.80 14.92
CA GLN A 504 35.22 -0.20 15.32
C GLN A 504 34.01 -0.23 14.38
N VAL A 505 33.54 0.95 13.95
CA VAL A 505 32.47 1.05 12.94
C VAL A 505 32.91 0.44 11.62
N MET A 506 34.16 0.66 11.20
CA MET A 506 34.69 0.06 9.96
C MET A 506 34.76 -1.47 10.04
N VAL A 507 35.21 -2.02 11.17
CA VAL A 507 35.25 -3.48 11.42
C VAL A 507 33.84 -4.08 11.46
N GLN A 508 32.88 -3.42 12.10
CA GLN A 508 31.48 -3.85 12.11
C GLN A 508 30.84 -3.82 10.70
N THR A 509 31.16 -2.80 9.91
CA THR A 509 30.67 -2.68 8.53
C THR A 509 31.22 -3.79 7.64
N GLN A 510 32.52 -4.11 7.78
CA GLN A 510 33.15 -5.22 7.06
C GLN A 510 32.57 -6.58 7.46
N GLN A 511 32.27 -6.79 8.75
CA GLN A 511 31.63 -8.02 9.25
C GLN A 511 30.19 -8.17 8.74
N LEU A 512 29.43 -7.08 8.66
CA LEU A 512 28.07 -7.07 8.09
C LEU A 512 28.10 -7.40 6.59
N MET A 513 29.06 -6.83 5.85
CA MET A 513 29.23 -7.12 4.42
C MET A 513 29.60 -8.59 4.18
N ALA A 514 30.49 -9.15 5.01
CA ALA A 514 30.86 -10.58 4.91
C ALA A 514 29.67 -11.51 5.19
N ARG A 515 28.82 -11.19 6.18
CA ARG A 515 27.59 -11.93 6.46
C ARG A 515 26.56 -11.80 5.35
N PHE A 516 26.44 -10.63 4.74
CA PHE A 516 25.57 -10.41 3.58
C PHE A 516 25.99 -11.28 2.38
N LEU A 517 27.29 -11.31 2.06
CA LEU A 517 27.82 -12.13 0.97
C LEU A 517 27.66 -13.64 1.24
N GLN A 518 27.84 -14.10 2.49
CA GLN A 518 27.58 -15.49 2.86
C GLN A 518 26.09 -15.86 2.75
N MET A 519 25.18 -14.96 3.12
CA MET A 519 23.75 -15.17 2.91
C MET A 519 23.40 -15.26 1.43
N GLN A 520 23.96 -14.38 0.58
CA GLN A 520 23.73 -14.45 -0.86
C GLN A 520 24.27 -15.76 -1.46
N ALA A 521 25.45 -16.22 -1.03
CA ALA A 521 26.01 -17.49 -1.45
C ALA A 521 25.13 -18.69 -1.04
N SER A 522 24.59 -18.67 0.19
CA SER A 522 23.68 -19.72 0.69
C SER A 522 22.34 -19.73 -0.03
N VAL A 523 21.76 -18.56 -0.30
CA VAL A 523 20.51 -18.43 -1.07
C VAL A 523 20.72 -18.91 -2.51
N MET A 524 21.83 -18.55 -3.15
CA MET A 524 22.17 -18.99 -4.50
C MET A 524 22.38 -20.51 -4.55
N SER A 525 23.08 -21.09 -3.57
CA SER A 525 23.25 -22.55 -3.46
C SER A 525 21.91 -23.27 -3.27
N SER A 526 21.04 -22.75 -2.41
CA SER A 526 19.69 -23.32 -2.19
C SER A 526 18.78 -23.25 -3.42
N TYR A 527 19.06 -22.33 -4.35
CA TYR A 527 18.33 -22.18 -5.61
C TYR A 527 18.86 -23.17 -6.68
N LEU A 528 20.16 -23.46 -6.64
CA LEU A 528 20.81 -24.45 -7.51
C LEU A 528 20.48 -25.89 -7.07
N ASP A 529 20.38 -26.15 -5.77
CA ASP A 529 20.07 -27.49 -5.22
C ASP A 529 18.59 -27.91 -5.33
N ASN A 530 17.69 -27.00 -5.74
CA ASN A 530 16.24 -27.26 -5.87
C ASN A 530 15.72 -27.32 -7.32
N ALA A 531 16.61 -27.45 -8.30
CA ALA A 531 16.22 -27.78 -9.67
C ALA A 531 15.98 -29.30 -9.80
N PRO A 532 14.87 -29.76 -10.41
CA PRO A 532 14.70 -31.19 -10.71
C PRO A 532 15.73 -31.64 -11.76
N GLU A 533 16.58 -32.62 -11.40
CA GLU A 533 17.57 -33.23 -12.29
C GLU A 533 16.90 -33.93 -13.49
N ALA A 534 17.24 -33.49 -14.70
CA ALA A 534 17.19 -34.31 -15.91
C ALA A 534 18.64 -34.69 -16.29
N PRO A 535 18.91 -35.90 -16.79
CA PRO A 535 20.29 -36.37 -16.95
C PRO A 535 20.97 -35.69 -18.15
N ALA A 536 22.09 -35.01 -17.91
CA ALA A 536 22.89 -34.38 -18.96
C ALA A 536 24.03 -35.31 -19.44
N PRO A 537 24.33 -35.34 -20.76
CA PRO A 537 25.37 -36.19 -21.35
C PRO A 537 26.79 -35.61 -21.14
N ALA A 538 27.80 -36.47 -21.33
CA ALA A 538 29.22 -36.18 -21.10
C ALA A 538 29.78 -35.01 -21.95
N PRO A 539 30.75 -34.23 -21.44
CA PRO A 539 31.31 -33.07 -22.14
C PRO A 539 32.40 -33.46 -23.15
N PRO A 540 32.53 -32.75 -24.29
CA PRO A 540 33.71 -32.85 -25.14
C PRO A 540 34.81 -31.85 -24.73
N ASP A 541 36.05 -32.22 -25.05
CA ASP A 541 37.28 -31.47 -24.77
C ASP A 541 37.36 -30.13 -25.51
N VAL A 542 37.87 -29.09 -24.84
CA VAL A 542 38.32 -27.84 -25.48
C VAL A 542 39.74 -27.50 -24.98
N PRO A 543 40.70 -27.20 -25.89
CA PRO A 543 42.11 -26.99 -25.55
C PRO A 543 42.42 -25.54 -25.10
N VAL A 544 43.54 -25.42 -24.39
CA VAL A 544 44.13 -24.20 -23.82
C VAL A 544 45.15 -23.56 -24.77
N ALA A 545 45.11 -22.22 -24.92
CA ALA A 545 46.21 -21.24 -25.16
C ALA A 545 45.61 -19.93 -25.77
N GLN A 546 46.05 -18.68 -25.55
CA GLN A 546 47.18 -18.02 -24.87
C GLN A 546 46.85 -16.49 -24.72
N PRO A 547 47.62 -15.67 -23.97
CA PRO A 547 47.28 -14.29 -23.61
C PRO A 547 48.09 -13.19 -24.35
N ALA A 548 47.46 -12.02 -24.57
CA ALA A 548 48.01 -10.63 -24.77
C ALA A 548 46.90 -9.75 -25.40
N ALA A 549 46.72 -8.43 -25.22
CA ALA A 549 47.42 -7.34 -24.54
C ALA A 549 46.45 -6.14 -24.34
N ASN A 550 46.85 -5.22 -23.45
CA ASN A 550 46.24 -3.96 -23.03
C ASN A 550 45.54 -3.08 -24.08
N LEU A 551 44.38 -2.48 -23.73
CA LEU A 551 44.00 -1.11 -24.12
C LEU A 551 43.10 -0.43 -23.05
N ARG A 552 43.74 0.50 -22.31
CA ARG A 552 43.29 1.84 -21.84
C ARG A 552 41.96 2.02 -21.08
N HIS A 553 42.11 2.58 -19.88
CA HIS A 553 41.06 3.20 -19.06
C HIS A 553 40.22 4.22 -19.85
N ALA A 554 38.90 4.10 -19.75
CA ALA A 554 37.93 5.16 -20.00
C ALA A 554 37.21 5.48 -18.69
N GLU A 555 37.14 6.76 -18.35
CA GLU A 555 36.50 7.32 -17.15
C GLU A 555 34.99 7.04 -17.10
N PRO A 556 34.37 6.99 -15.90
CA PRO A 556 32.93 6.85 -15.78
C PRO A 556 32.20 8.14 -16.17
N LEU A 557 31.30 8.02 -17.15
CA LEU A 557 30.35 9.04 -17.58
C LEU A 557 29.47 9.51 -16.43
N HIS A 558 29.49 10.82 -16.18
CA HIS A 558 28.60 11.53 -15.27
C HIS A 558 27.14 11.44 -15.74
N ALA A 559 26.22 11.23 -14.80
CA ALA A 559 24.80 11.42 -15.01
C ALA A 559 24.49 12.93 -15.15
N GLU A 560 23.87 13.32 -16.27
CA GLU A 560 23.40 14.69 -16.48
C GLU A 560 22.13 14.98 -15.66
N PRO A 561 21.96 16.22 -15.15
CA PRO A 561 20.80 16.60 -14.35
C PRO A 561 19.56 16.88 -15.20
N VAL A 562 18.41 16.65 -14.56
CA VAL A 562 17.04 16.92 -15.04
C VAL A 562 16.89 18.39 -15.47
N VAL A 563 16.35 18.59 -16.67
CA VAL A 563 16.09 19.90 -17.28
C VAL A 563 14.98 20.64 -16.52
N VAL A 564 15.31 21.78 -15.93
CA VAL A 564 14.35 22.78 -15.41
C VAL A 564 13.82 23.60 -16.59
N LEU A 565 12.53 23.47 -16.91
CA LEU A 565 11.87 24.26 -17.94
C LEU A 565 11.35 25.59 -17.35
N LYS A 566 12.10 26.68 -17.52
CA LYS A 566 11.55 28.04 -17.32
C LYS A 566 10.78 28.47 -18.57
N ARG A 567 9.52 28.90 -18.41
CA ARG A 567 8.73 29.43 -19.52
C ARG A 567 8.83 30.97 -19.61
N GLN A 568 8.96 31.48 -20.83
CA GLN A 568 8.86 32.91 -21.15
C GLN A 568 7.40 33.40 -21.16
N PRO A 569 7.12 34.68 -20.85
CA PRO A 569 5.77 35.22 -20.77
C PRO A 569 5.18 35.52 -22.15
N ARG A 570 3.86 35.32 -22.31
CA ARG A 570 3.07 35.78 -23.47
C ARG A 570 1.70 36.33 -23.03
N PRO A 571 1.06 37.18 -23.86
CA PRO A 571 0.41 38.41 -23.42
C PRO A 571 -1.06 38.27 -22.97
N HIS A 572 -1.51 39.28 -22.23
CA HIS A 572 -2.83 39.42 -21.61
C HIS A 572 -4.00 39.28 -22.61
N ILE A 573 -4.95 38.42 -22.26
CA ILE A 573 -6.29 38.36 -22.83
C ILE A 573 -7.26 38.79 -21.73
N ASN A 574 -8.02 39.86 -21.97
CA ASN A 574 -9.06 40.35 -21.05
C ASN A 574 -10.28 39.41 -21.08
N GLN A 575 -10.80 39.05 -19.90
CA GLN A 575 -12.17 38.54 -19.73
C GLN A 575 -12.95 39.40 -18.72
N PRO A 576 -14.29 39.54 -18.89
CA PRO A 576 -15.11 40.50 -18.15
C PRO A 576 -15.63 39.96 -16.81
N ALA A 577 -16.02 40.89 -15.94
CA ALA A 577 -16.36 40.71 -14.53
C ALA A 577 -17.62 39.87 -14.25
N ALA A 578 -17.55 39.01 -13.23
CA ALA A 578 -18.70 38.33 -12.63
C ALA A 578 -19.02 38.90 -11.23
N ALA A 579 -20.30 39.04 -10.92
CA ALA A 579 -20.88 39.68 -9.74
C ALA A 579 -20.71 38.86 -8.44
N PRO A 580 -20.72 39.49 -7.24
CA PRO A 580 -20.42 38.82 -5.97
C PRO A 580 -21.67 38.21 -5.31
N SER A 581 -21.50 37.02 -4.73
CA SER A 581 -22.42 36.42 -3.73
C SER A 581 -21.76 36.44 -2.34
N PRO A 582 -22.52 36.60 -1.24
CA PRO A 582 -21.99 37.05 0.04
C PRO A 582 -21.40 35.90 0.87
N ILE A 583 -20.18 36.08 1.36
CA ILE A 583 -19.57 35.27 2.41
C ILE A 583 -19.71 36.04 3.74
N LEU A 584 -20.42 35.48 4.71
CA LEU A 584 -20.49 35.97 6.08
C LEU A 584 -19.11 35.84 6.75
N ARG A 585 -18.48 36.98 7.08
CA ARG A 585 -17.26 37.06 7.89
C ARG A 585 -17.61 37.54 9.29
N PHE A 586 -17.25 36.77 10.31
CA PHE A 586 -17.18 37.25 11.68
C PHE A 586 -15.88 38.05 11.89
N THR A 587 -15.99 39.25 12.46
CA THR A 587 -14.86 40.11 12.85
C THR A 587 -14.80 40.17 14.38
N LEU A 588 -13.62 39.96 14.95
CA LEU A 588 -13.32 40.34 16.34
C LEU A 588 -12.24 41.41 16.31
N THR A 589 -12.54 42.53 16.96
CA THR A 589 -11.71 43.73 17.10
C THR A 589 -10.59 43.52 18.11
N ALA A 590 -9.38 43.94 17.77
CA ALA A 590 -8.26 44.07 18.71
C ALA A 590 -7.98 45.56 18.96
N THR A 591 -7.87 45.94 20.23
CA THR A 591 -7.39 47.27 20.67
C THR A 591 -5.91 47.22 21.03
N ASP A 592 -5.20 48.24 20.52
CA ASP A 592 -3.95 48.89 20.92
C ASP A 592 -2.58 48.15 20.88
N ALA A 593 -1.71 48.71 20.03
CA ALA A 593 -0.27 48.47 19.85
C ALA A 593 0.58 49.47 20.70
N PRO A 594 1.94 49.38 20.78
CA PRO A 594 2.83 49.82 19.68
C PRO A 594 4.19 49.03 19.51
N VAL A 595 4.65 48.73 18.27
CA VAL A 595 5.81 49.37 17.51
C VAL A 595 7.19 48.68 17.72
N ILE A 596 8.09 48.31 16.78
CA ILE A 596 8.28 48.43 15.30
C ILE A 596 9.40 47.44 14.78
N ASP A 597 9.26 46.98 13.52
CA ASP A 597 10.18 46.48 12.43
C ASP A 597 11.41 45.55 12.67
N ALA A 598 11.87 44.68 11.75
CA ALA A 598 11.82 44.73 10.27
C ALA A 598 11.76 43.34 9.62
N THR A 599 10.76 43.12 8.74
CA THR A 599 10.80 42.31 7.49
C THR A 599 9.37 42.19 6.96
N ALA A 600 8.91 43.24 6.28
CA ALA A 600 7.64 43.26 5.57
C ALA A 600 7.68 42.35 4.33
N GLY A 601 6.58 41.62 4.09
CA GLY A 601 6.28 41.11 2.75
C GLY A 601 5.75 39.68 2.63
N LEU A 602 5.02 39.13 3.60
CA LEU A 602 4.19 37.93 3.36
C LEU A 602 2.79 38.19 3.91
N ALA A 603 1.77 38.11 3.03
CA ALA A 603 0.38 38.08 3.46
C ALA A 603 0.19 36.96 4.50
N PRO A 604 -0.69 37.11 5.51
CA PRO A 604 -0.89 36.08 6.52
C PRO A 604 -1.43 34.81 5.86
N GLY A 605 -0.55 33.86 5.56
CA GLY A 605 -0.93 32.50 5.24
C GLY A 605 -1.59 31.90 6.47
N ARG A 606 -2.77 31.32 6.31
CA ARG A 606 -3.37 30.48 7.36
C ARG A 606 -2.59 29.18 7.42
N ALA A 607 -1.65 29.08 8.35
CA ALA A 607 -1.07 27.80 8.72
C ALA A 607 -2.06 27.08 9.64
N VAL A 608 -2.64 25.97 9.17
CA VAL A 608 -3.41 25.07 10.02
C VAL A 608 -2.54 23.84 10.27
N LEU A 609 -1.87 23.80 11.42
CA LEU A 609 -1.19 22.58 11.86
C LEU A 609 -2.24 21.64 12.42
N ILE A 610 -2.54 20.59 11.68
CA ILE A 610 -3.46 19.55 12.11
C ILE A 610 -2.58 18.33 12.45
N ALA A 611 -2.11 18.30 13.69
CA ALA A 611 -1.36 17.16 14.21
C ALA A 611 -2.36 16.10 14.70
N ALA A 612 -2.34 14.93 14.07
CA ALA A 612 -2.91 13.71 14.65
C ALA A 612 -1.74 12.80 14.97
N ASP A 613 -1.44 12.56 16.24
CA ASP A 613 -0.73 11.33 16.54
C ASP A 613 -1.64 10.16 16.14
N ALA A 614 -1.06 9.10 15.58
CA ALA A 614 -1.78 7.86 15.29
C ALA A 614 -2.35 7.20 16.57
N TYR A 615 -2.15 7.83 17.73
CA TYR A 615 -2.42 7.30 19.06
C TYR A 615 -3.25 8.23 19.95
N GLY A 616 -3.85 9.29 19.41
CA GLY A 616 -4.85 10.08 20.15
C GLY A 616 -4.30 10.79 21.39
N VAL A 617 -3.30 11.65 21.19
CA VAL A 617 -2.93 12.74 22.10
C VAL A 617 -2.71 14.00 21.27
#